data_AF-A0A060C4W1-F1
#
_entry.id   AF-A0A060C4W1-F1
#
_cell.length_a   1.000
_cell.length_b   1.000
_cell.length_c   1.000
_cell.angle_alpha   90.00
_cell.angle_beta   90.00
_cell.angle_gamma   90.00
#
_symmetry.space_group_name_H-M   'P 1'
#
loop_
_entity.id
_entity.type
_entity.pdbx_description
1 polymer ?
#
loop_
_entity_poly.entity_id
_entity_poly.type
_entity_poly.pdbx_seq_one_letter_code
_entity_poly.pdbx_strand_id
1 'polypeptide(L)'
;FPGTAVSEFNKIVLRACFTDSWGLVSWDGGRYRPNDAQYIRDVWMKRSFGAMGQPTSHGRFVHVYVNGLYFGLHDMTERLEDDFFASHLGGRKEDWEINADFAGGGTRWNQMMALANSSAIATAAGYEAIQPYLDVENFAD
;
A
#
# COMPACT_ATOMS: atom_id res chain seq x y z
N PHE A 1 -6.29 0.42 -15.01
CA PHE A 1 -7.05 1.66 -14.75
C PHE A 1 -6.66 2.69 -15.81
N PRO A 2 -7.40 3.78 -16.04
CA PRO A 2 -6.94 4.79 -16.99
C PRO A 2 -5.56 5.35 -16.59
N GLY A 3 -4.63 5.46 -17.54
CA GLY A 3 -3.30 6.03 -17.31
C GLY A 3 -2.26 5.10 -16.67
N THR A 4 -2.58 3.81 -16.48
CA THR A 4 -1.61 2.82 -15.99
C THR A 4 -0.79 2.22 -17.12
N ALA A 5 0.47 1.85 -16.86
CA ALA A 5 1.32 1.15 -17.83
C ALA A 5 0.87 -0.29 -18.11
N VAL A 6 0.12 -0.89 -17.18
CA VAL A 6 -0.44 -2.24 -17.30
C VAL A 6 -1.91 -2.20 -17.78
N SER A 7 -2.32 -3.27 -18.47
CA SER A 7 -3.70 -3.44 -18.97
C SER A 7 -4.45 -4.62 -18.34
N GLU A 8 -3.76 -5.45 -17.54
CA GLU A 8 -4.31 -6.61 -16.84
C GLU A 8 -4.10 -6.45 -15.33
N PHE A 9 -5.11 -6.84 -14.55
CA PHE A 9 -5.09 -6.76 -13.09
C PHE A 9 -5.52 -8.11 -12.52
N ASN A 10 -4.67 -8.74 -11.71
CA ASN A 10 -4.94 -10.06 -11.17
C ASN A 10 -5.78 -10.02 -9.88
N LYS A 11 -5.49 -9.09 -8.96
CA LYS A 11 -6.24 -8.93 -7.70
C LYS A 11 -6.80 -7.52 -7.56
N ILE A 12 -8.12 -7.45 -7.47
CA ILE A 12 -8.87 -6.23 -7.16
C ILE A 12 -9.56 -6.41 -5.81
N VAL A 13 -9.56 -5.36 -5.00
CA VAL A 13 -10.23 -5.32 -3.71
C VAL A 13 -11.26 -4.19 -3.72
N LEU A 14 -12.40 -4.43 -3.07
CA LEU A 14 -13.41 -3.42 -2.78
C LEU A 14 -13.19 -2.92 -1.35
N ARG A 15 -12.58 -1.74 -1.20
CA ARG A 15 -12.31 -1.15 0.11
C ARG A 15 -13.51 -0.36 0.59
N ALA A 16 -14.08 -0.78 1.72
CA ALA A 16 -15.22 -0.12 2.37
C ALA A 16 -14.82 1.08 3.24
N CYS A 17 -13.59 1.60 3.12
CA CYS A 17 -13.06 2.72 3.89
C CYS A 17 -13.27 2.57 5.42
N PHE A 18 -12.88 1.43 6.00
CA PHE A 18 -13.16 1.02 7.40
C PHE A 18 -13.28 2.17 8.42
N THR A 19 -12.20 2.88 8.75
CA THR A 19 -12.18 4.00 9.72
C THR A 19 -12.68 5.34 9.18
N ASP A 20 -13.05 5.38 7.91
CA ASP A 20 -13.42 6.56 7.12
C ASP A 20 -14.72 6.31 6.33
N SER A 21 -15.69 5.65 6.95
CA SER A 21 -16.97 5.33 6.32
C SER A 21 -18.15 5.63 7.25
N TRP A 22 -19.27 6.03 6.64
CA TRP A 22 -20.53 6.28 7.35
C TRP A 22 -21.10 5.01 7.98
N GLY A 23 -20.91 3.85 7.35
CA GLY A 23 -21.41 2.57 7.85
C GLY A 23 -20.64 2.02 9.05
N LEU A 24 -19.58 2.69 9.50
CA LEU A 24 -18.78 2.26 10.64
C LEU A 24 -19.58 2.38 11.95
N VAL A 25 -19.64 1.28 12.69
CA VAL A 25 -20.08 1.29 14.08
C VAL A 25 -18.84 1.54 14.95
N SER A 26 -18.63 2.78 15.41
CA SER A 26 -17.52 3.08 16.33
C SER A 26 -17.89 2.66 17.76
N TRP A 27 -16.92 2.04 18.44
CA TRP A 27 -17.05 1.54 19.80
C TRP A 27 -16.66 2.61 20.84
N ASP A 28 -16.14 3.74 20.36
CA ASP A 28 -15.66 4.88 21.13
C ASP A 28 -16.22 6.17 20.52
N GLY A 29 -16.90 6.98 21.32
CA GLY A 29 -17.61 8.19 20.87
C GLY A 29 -16.69 9.31 20.39
N GLY A 30 -15.37 9.22 20.63
CA GLY A 30 -14.38 10.21 20.19
C GLY A 30 -13.70 9.89 18.85
N ARG A 31 -13.78 8.65 18.36
CA ARG A 31 -12.98 8.18 17.21
C ARG A 31 -13.86 7.62 16.10
N TYR A 32 -13.44 7.87 14.86
CA TYR A 32 -14.03 7.30 13.65
C TYR A 32 -15.55 7.50 13.57
N ARG A 33 -16.00 8.75 13.74
CA ARG A 33 -17.43 9.08 13.73
C ARG A 33 -17.96 9.01 12.30
N PRO A 34 -19.10 8.33 12.06
CA PRO A 34 -19.76 8.30 10.75
C PRO A 34 -19.98 9.68 10.12
N ASN A 35 -20.28 10.69 10.92
CA ASN A 35 -20.53 12.05 10.45
C ASN A 35 -19.26 12.79 10.00
N ASP A 36 -18.08 12.27 10.35
CA ASP A 36 -16.77 12.83 9.99
C ASP A 36 -16.09 12.02 8.86
N ALA A 37 -16.81 11.05 8.28
CA ALA A 37 -16.34 10.21 7.19
C ALA A 37 -16.24 11.03 5.89
N GLN A 38 -15.10 10.93 5.24
CA GLN A 38 -14.79 11.59 3.97
C GLN A 38 -14.64 10.58 2.82
N TYR A 39 -14.41 9.30 3.13
CA TYR A 39 -14.15 8.20 2.19
C TYR A 39 -12.89 8.31 1.33
N ILE A 40 -12.21 9.46 1.33
CA ILE A 40 -11.12 9.77 0.40
C ILE A 40 -9.73 9.60 1.01
N ARG A 41 -9.59 9.34 2.32
CA ARG A 41 -8.27 9.38 2.98
C ARG A 41 -7.27 8.39 2.36
N ASP A 42 -7.69 7.13 2.17
CA ASP A 42 -6.86 6.09 1.52
C ASP A 42 -6.49 6.47 0.07
N VAL A 43 -7.48 6.88 -0.72
CA VAL A 43 -7.28 7.27 -2.12
C VAL A 43 -6.37 8.49 -2.25
N TRP A 44 -6.53 9.46 -1.35
CA TRP A 44 -5.69 10.66 -1.32
C TRP A 44 -4.24 10.29 -1.01
N MET A 45 -3.99 9.47 0.03
CA MET A 45 -2.63 9.01 0.36
C MET A 45 -1.97 8.28 -0.82
N LYS A 46 -2.66 7.33 -1.44
CA LYS A 46 -2.16 6.57 -2.59
C LYS A 46 -1.81 7.47 -3.78
N ARG A 47 -2.68 8.45 -4.09
CA ARG A 47 -2.46 9.38 -5.20
C ARG A 47 -1.34 10.35 -4.92
N SER A 48 -1.23 10.86 -3.69
CA SER A 48 -0.12 11.72 -3.28
C SER A 48 1.20 10.96 -3.38
N PHE A 49 1.27 9.73 -2.90
CA PHE A 49 2.46 8.87 -3.03
C PHE A 49 2.83 8.62 -4.50
N GLY A 50 1.85 8.29 -5.34
CA GLY A 50 2.08 8.16 -6.79
C GLY A 50 2.52 9.46 -7.46
N ALA A 51 2.03 10.62 -6.99
CA ALA A 51 2.44 11.92 -7.50
C ALA A 51 3.90 12.28 -7.13
N MET A 52 4.46 11.67 -6.09
CA MET A 52 5.90 11.71 -5.77
C MET A 52 6.72 10.76 -6.65
N GLY A 53 6.09 10.00 -7.55
CA GLY A 53 6.75 9.07 -8.46
C GLY A 53 6.81 7.63 -7.94
N GLN A 54 6.24 7.37 -6.77
CA GLN A 54 6.35 6.08 -6.12
C GLN A 54 5.32 5.05 -6.63
N PRO A 55 5.64 3.74 -6.60
CA PRO A 55 4.69 2.70 -6.98
C PRO A 55 3.45 2.72 -6.10
N THR A 56 2.27 2.84 -6.70
CA THR A 56 1.00 2.93 -5.97
C THR A 56 -0.12 2.18 -6.68
N SER A 57 -1.09 1.67 -5.90
CA SER A 57 -2.29 1.03 -6.45
C SER A 57 -3.21 2.06 -7.11
N HIS A 58 -3.74 1.75 -8.28
CA HIS A 58 -4.77 2.57 -8.90
C HIS A 58 -6.17 2.07 -8.53
N GLY A 59 -7.15 2.98 -8.56
CA GLY A 59 -8.50 2.68 -8.12
C GLY A 59 -9.52 3.72 -8.56
N ARG A 60 -10.79 3.38 -8.37
CA ARG A 60 -11.92 4.30 -8.55
C ARG A 60 -13.06 3.93 -7.61
N PHE A 61 -13.81 4.93 -7.20
CA PHE A 61 -15.03 4.71 -6.44
C PHE A 61 -16.12 4.02 -7.27
N VAL A 62 -16.82 3.09 -6.64
CA VAL A 62 -17.95 2.35 -7.21
C VAL A 62 -19.06 2.23 -6.17
N HIS A 63 -20.31 2.12 -6.63
CA HIS A 63 -21.44 1.75 -5.80
C HIS A 63 -21.56 0.22 -5.77
N VAL A 64 -21.58 -0.37 -4.58
CA VAL A 64 -21.70 -1.83 -4.42
C VAL A 64 -23.13 -2.20 -4.05
N TYR A 65 -23.66 -3.20 -4.74
CA TYR A 65 -24.93 -3.84 -4.44
C TYR A 65 -24.71 -5.33 -4.22
N VAL A 66 -25.27 -5.89 -3.15
CA VAL A 66 -25.23 -7.33 -2.84
C VAL A 66 -26.66 -7.84 -2.78
N ASN A 67 -27.02 -8.78 -3.64
CA ASN A 67 -28.39 -9.30 -3.79
C ASN A 67 -29.46 -8.21 -3.95
N GLY A 68 -29.12 -7.14 -4.69
CA GLY A 68 -30.02 -6.00 -4.93
C GLY A 68 -30.06 -4.95 -3.81
N LEU A 69 -29.43 -5.20 -2.66
CA LEU A 69 -29.32 -4.24 -1.57
C LEU A 69 -28.09 -3.36 -1.75
N TYR A 70 -28.23 -2.05 -1.53
CA TYR A 70 -27.12 -1.11 -1.59
C TYR A 70 -26.22 -1.25 -0.36
N PHE A 71 -24.93 -1.52 -0.60
CA PHE A 71 -23.91 -1.69 0.44
C PHE A 71 -22.96 -0.50 0.55
N GLY A 72 -23.22 0.59 -0.17
CA GLY A 72 -22.46 1.83 -0.05
C GLY A 72 -21.39 2.04 -1.12
N LEU A 73 -20.65 3.12 -0.94
CA LEU A 73 -19.50 3.51 -1.76
C LEU A 73 -18.27 2.70 -1.34
N HIS A 74 -17.57 2.12 -2.31
CA HIS A 74 -16.29 1.42 -2.10
C HIS A 74 -15.23 1.95 -3.06
N ASP A 75 -13.98 1.96 -2.64
CA ASP A 75 -12.85 2.12 -3.57
C ASP A 75 -12.51 0.75 -4.18
N MET A 76 -12.76 0.61 -5.48
CA MET A 76 -12.34 -0.55 -6.26
C MET A 76 -10.92 -0.31 -6.76
N THR A 77 -9.96 -0.99 -6.14
CA THR A 77 -8.54 -0.71 -6.30
C THR A 77 -7.72 -1.98 -6.35
N GLU A 78 -6.53 -1.89 -6.93
CA GLU A 78 -5.55 -2.98 -6.95
C GLU A 78 -5.14 -3.37 -5.54
N ARG A 79 -4.90 -4.66 -5.34
CA ARG A 79 -4.30 -5.17 -4.12
C ARG A 79 -2.78 -5.19 -4.28
N LEU A 80 -2.08 -4.47 -3.41
CA LEU A 80 -0.61 -4.44 -3.37
C LEU A 80 -0.09 -5.76 -2.81
N GLU A 81 0.26 -6.68 -3.71
CA GLU A 81 0.88 -7.97 -3.42
C GLU A 81 1.92 -8.30 -4.51
N ASP A 82 2.51 -9.50 -4.47
CA ASP A 82 3.53 -9.98 -5.41
C ASP A 82 3.20 -9.71 -6.88
N ASP A 83 1.94 -9.92 -7.26
CA ASP A 83 1.42 -9.78 -8.60
C ASP A 83 1.30 -8.32 -9.04
N PHE A 84 1.00 -7.41 -8.12
CA PHE A 84 1.03 -5.98 -8.41
C PHE A 84 2.46 -5.55 -8.77
N PHE A 85 3.43 -5.87 -7.91
CA PHE A 85 4.81 -5.44 -8.11
C PHE A 85 5.45 -6.11 -9.32
N ALA A 86 5.19 -7.41 -9.55
CA ALA A 86 5.66 -8.08 -10.77
C ALA A 86 5.13 -7.42 -12.05
N SER A 87 3.86 -7.00 -12.04
CA SER A 87 3.24 -6.37 -13.22
C SER A 87 3.72 -4.94 -13.45
N HIS A 88 4.01 -4.18 -12.38
CA HIS A 88 4.33 -2.75 -12.48
C HIS A 88 5.83 -2.46 -12.49
N LEU A 89 6.64 -3.25 -11.78
CA LEU A 89 8.09 -3.05 -11.62
C LEU A 89 8.91 -4.15 -12.31
N GLY A 90 8.26 -5.20 -12.83
CA GLY A 90 8.89 -6.31 -13.52
C GLY A 90 9.31 -7.44 -12.59
N GLY A 91 10.06 -8.41 -13.13
CA GLY A 91 10.36 -9.67 -12.46
C GLY A 91 9.17 -10.64 -12.48
N ARG A 92 9.31 -11.76 -11.77
CA ARG A 92 8.24 -12.75 -11.57
C ARG A 92 7.65 -12.60 -10.18
N LYS A 93 6.45 -13.13 -9.96
CA LYS A 93 5.77 -13.05 -8.64
C LYS A 93 6.64 -13.64 -7.53
N GLU A 94 7.37 -14.70 -7.82
CA GLU A 94 8.24 -15.39 -6.86
C GLU A 94 9.51 -14.60 -6.52
N ASP A 95 9.83 -13.55 -7.28
CA ASP A 95 10.94 -12.65 -7.00
C ASP A 95 10.54 -11.55 -5.98
N TRP A 96 9.24 -11.41 -5.67
CA TRP A 96 8.70 -10.43 -4.73
C TRP A 96 8.28 -11.07 -3.40
N GLU A 97 8.76 -10.50 -2.30
CA GLU A 97 8.36 -10.88 -0.93
C GLU A 97 7.56 -9.74 -0.30
N ILE A 98 6.31 -10.02 0.09
CA ILE A 98 5.43 -9.03 0.72
C ILE A 98 5.42 -9.26 2.22
N ASN A 99 6.08 -8.37 2.95
CA ASN A 99 6.20 -8.44 4.39
C ASN A 99 5.12 -7.60 5.06
N ALA A 100 4.11 -8.27 5.64
CA ALA A 100 3.14 -7.58 6.48
C ALA A 100 3.78 -7.26 7.84
N ASP A 101 3.72 -5.98 8.24
CA ASP A 101 4.08 -5.48 9.57
C ASP A 101 5.56 -5.61 9.97
N PHE A 102 6.47 -5.67 9.00
CA PHE A 102 7.91 -5.85 9.25
C PHE A 102 8.26 -7.07 10.11
N ALA A 103 7.34 -8.03 10.21
CA ALA A 103 7.37 -9.11 11.20
C ALA A 103 8.26 -10.28 10.78
N GLY A 104 8.72 -10.30 9.52
CA GLY A 104 9.57 -11.38 9.00
C GLY A 104 10.32 -10.94 7.76
N GLY A 105 10.86 -11.91 7.02
CA GLY A 105 11.54 -11.66 5.75
C GLY A 105 12.61 -12.70 5.47
N GLY A 106 12.91 -12.91 4.19
CA GLY A 106 13.96 -13.81 3.73
C GLY A 106 15.37 -13.32 4.10
N THR A 107 16.38 -14.03 3.58
CA THR A 107 17.79 -13.73 3.85
C THR A 107 18.15 -12.27 3.54
N ARG A 108 17.64 -11.72 2.42
CA ARG A 108 17.96 -10.36 1.97
C ARG A 108 17.39 -9.30 2.92
N TRP A 109 16.16 -9.49 3.41
CA TRP A 109 15.56 -8.65 4.45
C TRP A 109 16.37 -8.68 5.75
N ASN A 110 16.73 -9.88 6.22
CA ASN A 110 17.50 -10.02 7.47
C ASN A 110 18.88 -9.37 7.39
N GLN A 111 19.54 -9.43 6.23
CA GLN A 111 20.81 -8.73 6.00
C GLN A 111 20.64 -7.20 6.04
N MET A 112 19.60 -6.68 5.37
CA MET A 112 19.27 -5.26 5.41
C MET A 112 19.01 -4.79 6.85
N MET A 113 18.18 -5.52 7.60
CA MET A 113 17.84 -5.18 8.99
C MET A 113 19.04 -5.28 9.93
N ALA A 114 19.95 -6.24 9.72
CA ALA A 114 21.18 -6.33 10.49
C ALA A 114 22.08 -5.10 10.27
N LEU A 115 22.18 -4.60 9.05
CA LEU A 115 22.90 -3.37 8.74
C LEU A 115 22.20 -2.15 9.34
N ALA A 116 20.89 -2.01 9.16
CA ALA A 116 20.08 -0.91 9.66
C ALA A 116 20.12 -0.78 11.20
N ASN A 117 20.18 -1.91 11.90
CA ASN A 117 20.27 -1.94 13.37
C ASN A 117 21.71 -1.89 13.91
N SER A 118 22.72 -1.86 13.03
CA SER A 118 24.12 -1.73 13.45
C SER A 118 24.48 -0.26 13.71
N SER A 119 25.49 -0.02 14.54
CA SER A 119 26.04 1.33 14.74
C SER A 119 26.70 1.90 13.47
N ALA A 120 27.04 1.05 12.49
CA ALA A 120 27.67 1.47 11.25
C ALA A 120 26.73 2.30 10.36
N ILE A 121 25.40 2.15 10.50
CA ILE A 121 24.41 2.89 9.68
C ILE A 121 24.52 4.41 9.81
N ALA A 122 25.04 4.89 10.96
CA ALA A 122 25.25 6.31 11.21
C ALA A 122 26.49 6.89 10.48
N THR A 123 27.22 6.07 9.73
CA THR A 123 28.39 6.47 8.95
C THR A 123 28.07 6.53 7.46
N ALA A 124 28.81 7.34 6.69
CA ALA A 124 28.65 7.40 5.24
C ALA A 124 28.81 6.02 4.57
N ALA A 125 29.79 5.23 5.03
CA ALA A 125 30.00 3.87 4.52
C ALA A 125 28.83 2.92 4.83
N GLY A 126 28.21 3.05 6.01
CA GLY A 126 27.02 2.26 6.34
C GLY A 126 25.79 2.67 5.52
N TYR A 127 25.63 3.97 5.26
CA TYR A 127 24.60 4.48 4.38
C TYR A 127 24.79 3.98 2.93
N GLU A 128 26.00 4.02 2.39
CA GLU A 128 26.28 3.45 1.06
C GLU A 128 26.03 1.93 1.04
N ALA A 129 26.35 1.22 2.12
CA ALA A 129 26.16 -0.23 2.21
C ALA A 129 24.68 -0.67 2.22
N ILE A 130 23.74 0.18 2.65
CA ILE A 130 22.31 -0.20 2.70
C ILE A 130 21.59 0.04 1.37
N GLN A 131 22.08 0.95 0.52
CA GLN A 131 21.44 1.32 -0.75
C GLN A 131 21.15 0.14 -1.71
N PRO A 132 21.97 -0.93 -1.78
CA PRO A 132 21.64 -2.11 -2.59
C PRO A 132 20.46 -2.95 -2.07
N TYR A 133 20.01 -2.69 -0.84
CA TYR A 133 18.91 -3.40 -0.17
C TYR A 133 17.65 -2.55 -0.03
N LEU A 134 17.80 -1.24 0.13
CA LEU A 134 16.73 -0.30 0.40
C LEU A 134 16.70 0.80 -0.66
N ASP A 135 15.55 0.97 -1.29
CA ASP A 135 15.25 2.19 -2.03
C ASP A 135 15.05 3.33 -1.01
N VAL A 136 16.09 4.14 -0.83
CA VAL A 136 16.12 5.18 0.21
C VAL A 136 15.17 6.34 -0.13
N GLU A 137 14.94 6.62 -1.41
CA GLU A 137 14.01 7.66 -1.84
C GLU A 137 12.59 7.23 -1.51
N ASN A 138 12.19 6.03 -1.93
CA ASN A 138 10.87 5.47 -1.58
C ASN A 138 10.64 5.36 -0.07
N PHE A 139 11.67 5.07 0.71
CA PHE A 139 11.57 4.95 2.18
C PHE A 139 11.42 6.30 2.89
N ALA A 140 11.92 7.38 2.31
CA ALA A 140 11.88 8.72 2.91
C ALA A 140 10.58 9.48 2.59
N ASP A 141 9.90 9.10 1.51
CA ASP A 141 8.61 9.64 1.04
C ASP A 141 7.40 9.10 1.83
#